data_AF-A0A537KL75-F1
#
_entry.id   AF-A0A537KL75-F1
#
_cell.length_a   1.000
_cell.length_b   1.000
_cell.length_c   1.000
_cell.angle_alpha   90.00
_cell.angle_beta   90.00
_cell.angle_gamma   90.00
#
_symmetry.space_group_name_H-M   'P 1'
#
loop_
_entity.id
_entity.type
_entity.pdbx_description
1 polymer ?
#
loop_
_entity_poly.entity_id
_entity_poly.type
_entity_poly.pdbx_seq_one_letter_code
_entity_poly.pdbx_strand_id
1 'polypeptide(L)'
;HSIQLAEEDCLKKGVTSFEDAGSSFEQVEGMKQLAQQGKLNIRHWLMVREDNATLRAHANVFPIINEGNGFLTVKAVKVALDGALGSYGAWLLEPYTDRPSSTGENTFNIDSLKAIADFCWQNNLQLCVHAIGDRANREVINIYAEQIAKDKNKDHRWRVEHAQHVNPAEIARFKEWNVIASMQGIHCTSDAPFVPKRLGAKRSEEGAYVWQSFLKAGVLVNNGTDVPVEDEDPIPNFYASVTRKLKDGTEFYPAQKMTREQALYSYTMANAIAAFQEKDKGSLEVGKYADIVILSNDLMNCKDEEIKNTKVVTTIVGGKVKYKGQF
;
A
#
# COMPACT_ATOMS: atom_id res chain seq x y z
N HIS A 1 -14.91 1.25 -20.37
CA HIS A 1 -14.19 0.15 -21.05
C HIS A 1 -12.89 -0.18 -20.30
N SER A 2 -12.00 0.77 -20.05
CA SER A 2 -10.71 0.51 -19.36
C SER A 2 -10.83 -0.06 -17.93
N ILE A 3 -11.74 0.48 -17.09
CA ILE A 3 -11.96 -0.05 -15.72
C ILE A 3 -12.38 -1.53 -15.76
N GLN A 4 -13.29 -1.90 -16.66
CA GLN A 4 -13.75 -3.29 -16.76
C GLN A 4 -12.61 -4.23 -17.12
N LEU A 5 -11.73 -3.84 -18.06
CA LEU A 5 -10.57 -4.66 -18.42
C LEU A 5 -9.59 -4.82 -17.25
N ALA A 6 -9.37 -3.75 -16.48
CA ALA A 6 -8.54 -3.81 -15.27
C ALA A 6 -9.15 -4.71 -14.18
N GLU A 7 -10.48 -4.63 -13.97
CA GLU A 7 -11.17 -5.54 -13.04
C GLU A 7 -11.12 -7.00 -13.50
N GLU A 8 -11.25 -7.26 -14.80
CA GLU A 8 -11.13 -8.60 -15.37
C GLU A 8 -9.74 -9.20 -15.14
N ASP A 9 -8.68 -8.38 -15.21
CA ASP A 9 -7.32 -8.85 -14.93
C ASP A 9 -7.07 -9.07 -13.43
N CYS A 10 -7.54 -8.14 -12.58
CA CYS A 10 -7.59 -8.32 -11.14
C CYS A 10 -8.26 -9.65 -10.75
N LEU A 11 -9.43 -9.93 -11.32
CA LEU A 11 -10.19 -11.14 -11.05
C LEU A 11 -9.46 -12.42 -11.48
N LYS A 12 -8.77 -12.40 -12.63
CA LYS A 12 -7.91 -13.53 -13.07
C LYS A 12 -6.77 -13.80 -12.09
N LYS A 13 -6.26 -12.74 -11.45
CA LYS A 13 -5.17 -12.76 -10.47
C LYS A 13 -5.65 -12.89 -9.02
N GLY A 14 -6.95 -13.07 -8.78
CA GLY A 14 -7.50 -13.31 -7.45
C GLY A 14 -7.68 -12.03 -6.61
N VAL A 15 -7.61 -10.85 -7.21
CA VAL A 15 -7.83 -9.58 -6.51
C VAL A 15 -9.33 -9.28 -6.48
N THR A 16 -9.93 -9.32 -5.29
CA THR A 16 -11.37 -9.04 -5.06
C THR A 16 -11.64 -7.61 -4.61
N SER A 17 -10.61 -6.90 -4.16
CA SER A 17 -10.67 -5.51 -3.76
C SER A 17 -9.36 -4.79 -4.08
N PHE A 18 -9.47 -3.53 -4.48
CA PHE A 18 -8.37 -2.70 -4.94
C PHE A 18 -8.36 -1.36 -4.20
N GLU A 19 -7.18 -0.92 -3.76
CA GLU A 19 -6.99 0.40 -3.17
C GLU A 19 -6.25 1.30 -4.17
N ASP A 20 -6.98 2.21 -4.81
CA ASP A 20 -6.47 3.07 -5.88
C ASP A 20 -5.84 4.33 -5.29
N ALA A 21 -4.53 4.47 -5.46
CA ALA A 21 -3.73 5.51 -4.86
C ALA A 21 -3.55 6.73 -5.78
N GLY A 22 -4.66 7.39 -6.12
CA GLY A 22 -4.65 8.69 -6.77
C GLY A 22 -5.70 8.82 -7.86
N SER A 23 -6.90 9.26 -7.49
CA SER A 23 -7.97 9.59 -8.42
C SER A 23 -8.34 11.07 -8.35
N SER A 24 -8.74 11.67 -9.46
CA SER A 24 -9.38 12.99 -9.48
C SER A 24 -10.84 12.89 -9.02
N PHE A 25 -11.46 14.02 -8.67
CA PHE A 25 -12.89 14.02 -8.34
C PHE A 25 -13.79 13.63 -9.54
N GLU A 26 -13.36 13.92 -10.76
CA GLU A 26 -14.05 13.47 -11.98
C GLU A 26 -14.06 11.94 -12.09
N GLN A 27 -12.91 11.31 -11.85
CA GLN A 27 -12.79 9.84 -11.84
C GLN A 27 -13.62 9.21 -10.71
N VAL A 28 -13.62 9.84 -9.53
CA VAL A 28 -14.46 9.42 -8.40
C VAL A 28 -15.94 9.43 -8.77
N GLU A 29 -16.43 10.48 -9.43
CA GLU A 29 -17.83 10.56 -9.86
C GLU A 29 -18.15 9.47 -10.90
N GLY A 30 -17.25 9.19 -11.84
CA GLY A 30 -17.39 8.08 -12.78
C GLY A 30 -17.48 6.71 -12.07
N MET A 31 -16.60 6.46 -11.10
CA MET A 31 -16.62 5.24 -10.28
C MET A 31 -17.91 5.13 -9.45
N LYS A 32 -18.38 6.24 -8.90
CA LYS A 32 -19.64 6.31 -8.15
C LYS A 32 -20.84 5.92 -9.01
N GLN A 33 -20.92 6.45 -10.24
CA GLN A 33 -21.97 6.08 -11.18
C GLN A 33 -21.93 4.59 -11.55
N LEU A 34 -20.73 4.03 -11.77
CA LEU A 34 -20.57 2.59 -12.01
C LEU A 34 -21.00 1.74 -10.82
N ALA A 35 -20.68 2.17 -9.59
CA ALA A 35 -21.10 1.52 -8.36
C ALA A 35 -22.64 1.52 -8.23
N GLN A 36 -23.28 2.67 -8.44
CA GLN A 36 -24.74 2.82 -8.40
C GLN A 36 -25.47 1.98 -9.46
N GLN A 37 -24.84 1.81 -10.63
CA GLN A 37 -25.36 0.97 -11.71
C GLN A 37 -25.05 -0.53 -11.51
N GLY A 38 -24.35 -0.91 -10.43
CA GLY A 38 -23.96 -2.30 -10.16
C GLY A 38 -22.97 -2.87 -11.19
N LYS A 39 -22.16 -2.02 -11.82
CA LYS A 39 -21.24 -2.39 -12.91
C LYS A 39 -19.80 -2.68 -12.46
N LEU A 40 -19.48 -2.45 -11.19
CA LEU A 40 -18.18 -2.82 -10.61
C LEU A 40 -18.16 -4.31 -10.26
N ASN A 41 -17.06 -4.98 -10.58
CA ASN A 41 -16.87 -6.41 -10.35
C ASN A 41 -15.97 -6.73 -9.15
N ILE A 42 -15.17 -5.75 -8.71
CA ILE A 42 -14.36 -5.80 -7.49
C ILE A 42 -14.66 -4.57 -6.63
N ARG A 43 -14.23 -4.59 -5.36
CA ARG A 43 -14.45 -3.47 -4.43
C ARG A 43 -13.32 -2.45 -4.51
N HIS A 44 -13.67 -1.17 -4.60
CA HIS A 44 -12.72 -0.08 -4.75
C HIS A 44 -12.65 0.78 -3.49
N TRP A 45 -11.43 1.05 -3.04
CA TRP A 45 -11.11 2.05 -2.03
C TRP A 45 -10.22 3.13 -2.68
N LEU A 46 -10.76 4.32 -2.90
CA LEU A 46 -10.06 5.35 -3.66
C LEU A 46 -9.42 6.38 -2.72
N MET A 47 -8.21 6.80 -3.10
CA MET A 47 -7.48 7.92 -2.54
C MET A 47 -7.53 9.09 -3.53
N VAL A 48 -8.13 10.22 -3.15
CA VAL A 48 -8.19 11.41 -3.98
C VAL A 48 -6.82 12.07 -4.04
N ARG A 49 -6.37 12.47 -5.24
CA ARG A 49 -5.13 13.23 -5.42
C ARG A 49 -5.42 14.52 -6.16
N GLU A 50 -5.57 15.59 -5.40
CA GLU A 50 -5.91 16.93 -5.88
C GLU A 50 -5.14 17.98 -5.08
N ASP A 51 -5.14 19.23 -5.56
CA ASP A 51 -4.55 20.34 -4.82
C ASP A 51 -5.41 20.78 -3.61
N ASN A 52 -4.84 21.62 -2.74
CA ASN A 52 -5.51 22.11 -1.53
C ASN A 52 -6.82 22.86 -1.83
N ALA A 53 -6.89 23.62 -2.91
CA ALA A 53 -8.07 24.42 -3.25
C ALA A 53 -9.22 23.50 -3.68
N THR A 54 -8.91 22.54 -4.54
CA THR A 54 -9.84 21.55 -5.07
C THR A 54 -10.37 20.63 -3.97
N LEU A 55 -9.50 20.14 -3.08
CA LEU A 55 -9.91 19.35 -1.91
C LEU A 55 -10.93 20.12 -1.04
N ARG A 56 -10.65 21.39 -0.75
CA ARG A 56 -11.56 22.23 0.06
C ARG A 56 -12.88 22.52 -0.66
N ALA A 57 -12.85 22.74 -1.97
CA ALA A 57 -14.05 22.97 -2.77
C ALA A 57 -14.99 21.75 -2.80
N HIS A 58 -14.47 20.54 -2.60
CA HIS A 58 -15.23 19.29 -2.62
C HIS A 58 -15.45 18.66 -1.23
N ALA A 59 -15.18 19.40 -0.15
CA ALA A 59 -15.31 18.90 1.22
C ALA A 59 -16.73 18.41 1.57
N ASN A 60 -17.76 18.92 0.90
CA ASN A 60 -19.16 18.56 1.12
C ASN A 60 -19.60 17.26 0.42
N VAL A 61 -18.80 16.73 -0.50
CA VAL A 61 -19.11 15.50 -1.28
C VAL A 61 -18.14 14.35 -1.00
N PHE A 62 -17.28 14.52 0.02
CA PHE A 62 -16.20 13.61 0.37
C PHE A 62 -16.08 13.54 1.91
N PRO A 63 -16.13 12.36 2.55
CA PRO A 63 -16.00 11.02 1.98
C PRO A 63 -17.28 10.42 1.36
N ILE A 64 -17.10 9.43 0.49
CA ILE A 64 -18.15 8.54 -0.01
C ILE A 64 -17.95 7.19 0.65
N ILE A 65 -18.95 6.65 1.35
CA ILE A 65 -18.79 5.41 2.12
C ILE A 65 -19.77 4.33 1.61
N ASN A 66 -19.23 3.16 1.29
CA ASN A 66 -19.99 1.95 0.93
C ASN A 66 -21.02 2.11 -0.20
N GLU A 67 -20.74 2.98 -1.17
CA GLU A 67 -21.57 3.15 -2.37
C GLU A 67 -21.64 1.84 -3.18
N GLY A 68 -22.79 1.58 -3.81
CA GLY A 68 -23.00 0.37 -4.61
C GLY A 68 -22.97 -0.93 -3.79
N ASN A 69 -23.45 -0.90 -2.55
CA ASN A 69 -23.42 -2.03 -1.60
C ASN A 69 -21.98 -2.47 -1.24
N GLY A 70 -21.15 -1.49 -0.84
CA GLY A 70 -19.77 -1.75 -0.42
C GLY A 70 -18.81 -2.03 -1.57
N PHE A 71 -19.13 -1.60 -2.79
CA PHE A 71 -18.25 -1.72 -3.97
C PHE A 71 -17.40 -0.47 -4.18
N LEU A 72 -17.76 0.67 -3.59
CA LEU A 72 -16.94 1.87 -3.64
C LEU A 72 -16.89 2.56 -2.27
N THR A 73 -15.69 2.91 -1.84
CA THR A 73 -15.45 3.86 -0.75
C THR A 73 -14.35 4.82 -1.17
N VAL A 74 -14.52 6.10 -0.85
CA VAL A 74 -13.56 7.17 -1.11
C VAL A 74 -13.40 7.89 0.22
N LYS A 75 -12.27 7.65 0.91
CA LYS A 75 -12.05 8.17 2.27
C LYS A 75 -10.59 8.56 2.55
N ALA A 76 -9.78 8.66 1.51
CA ALA A 76 -8.36 8.93 1.64
C ALA A 76 -7.90 10.02 0.67
N VAL A 77 -6.85 10.75 1.05
CA VAL A 77 -6.13 11.68 0.18
C VAL A 77 -4.72 11.15 -0.03
N LYS A 78 -4.27 11.11 -1.28
CA LYS A 78 -2.91 10.70 -1.67
C LYS A 78 -2.05 11.92 -1.99
N VAL A 79 -0.86 11.99 -1.40
CA VAL A 79 0.19 12.96 -1.75
C VAL A 79 1.49 12.19 -2.05
N ALA A 80 2.34 12.72 -2.93
CA ALA A 80 3.69 12.21 -3.13
C ALA A 80 4.70 13.26 -2.68
N LEU A 81 5.53 12.92 -1.68
CA LEU A 81 6.46 13.88 -1.08
C LEU A 81 7.86 13.81 -1.71
N ASP A 82 8.28 12.67 -2.24
CA ASP A 82 9.55 12.50 -2.95
C ASP A 82 9.39 11.65 -4.21
N GLY A 83 10.51 11.35 -4.88
CA GLY A 83 10.56 10.47 -6.05
C GLY A 83 10.94 9.03 -5.71
N ALA A 84 11.39 8.28 -6.72
CA ALA A 84 11.83 6.90 -6.56
C ALA A 84 13.33 6.79 -6.27
N LEU A 85 13.74 5.72 -5.56
CA LEU A 85 15.14 5.49 -5.24
C LEU A 85 15.98 5.23 -6.50
N GLY A 86 15.45 4.45 -7.45
CA GLY A 86 16.16 4.07 -8.68
C GLY A 86 16.55 5.26 -9.55
N SER A 87 15.68 6.27 -9.64
CA SER A 87 15.85 7.50 -10.42
C SER A 87 16.55 8.64 -9.67
N TYR A 88 17.07 8.39 -8.47
CA TYR A 88 17.67 9.40 -7.59
C TYR A 88 16.70 10.48 -7.07
N GLY A 89 15.39 10.21 -7.09
CA GLY A 89 14.36 11.15 -6.63
C GLY A 89 13.97 10.98 -5.16
N ALA A 90 14.28 9.84 -4.53
CA ALA A 90 13.99 9.62 -3.12
C ALA A 90 14.77 10.61 -2.24
N TRP A 91 14.09 11.23 -1.28
CA TRP A 91 14.68 12.30 -0.48
C TRP A 91 15.39 11.72 0.74
N LEU A 92 16.73 11.79 0.73
CA LEU A 92 17.60 11.14 1.70
C LEU A 92 18.16 12.11 2.76
N LEU A 93 18.48 11.59 3.95
CA LEU A 93 19.19 12.32 4.99
C LEU A 93 20.67 12.53 4.65
N GLU A 94 21.28 11.55 3.98
CA GLU A 94 22.66 11.59 3.49
C GLU A 94 22.70 11.37 1.98
N PRO A 95 23.70 11.93 1.25
CA PRO A 95 23.78 11.79 -0.20
C PRO A 95 23.75 10.35 -0.69
N TYR A 96 23.33 10.16 -1.94
CA TYR A 96 23.46 8.87 -2.62
C TYR A 96 24.93 8.44 -2.67
N THR A 97 25.18 7.15 -2.46
CA THR A 97 26.54 6.58 -2.40
C THR A 97 27.24 6.66 -3.75
N ASP A 98 26.52 6.37 -4.83
CA ASP A 98 27.00 6.46 -6.21
C ASP A 98 26.69 7.82 -6.87
N ARG A 99 26.09 8.76 -6.12
CA ARG A 99 25.89 10.15 -6.56
C ARG A 99 26.01 11.14 -5.38
N PRO A 100 27.24 11.41 -4.90
CA PRO A 100 27.46 12.20 -3.67
C PRO A 100 27.01 13.66 -3.75
N SER A 101 26.71 14.19 -4.94
CA SER A 101 26.21 15.55 -5.15
C SER A 101 24.69 15.69 -4.96
N SER A 102 23.97 14.60 -4.69
CA SER A 102 22.52 14.61 -4.57
C SER A 102 22.04 13.86 -3.32
N THR A 103 21.02 14.40 -2.67
CA THR A 103 20.21 13.76 -1.63
C THR A 103 18.80 13.45 -2.14
N GLY A 104 18.58 13.50 -3.46
CA GLY A 104 17.24 13.54 -4.05
C GLY A 104 16.52 14.85 -3.73
N GLU A 105 15.20 14.85 -3.85
CA GLU A 105 14.39 16.06 -3.76
C GLU A 105 13.00 15.78 -3.22
N ASN A 106 12.41 16.76 -2.55
CA ASN A 106 10.98 16.74 -2.29
C ASN A 106 10.22 17.18 -3.55
N THR A 107 9.17 16.46 -3.90
CA THR A 107 8.33 16.71 -5.08
C THR A 107 7.06 17.50 -4.75
N PHE A 108 6.84 17.80 -3.47
CA PHE A 108 5.68 18.55 -2.98
C PHE A 108 6.07 19.56 -1.90
N ASN A 109 5.37 20.69 -1.85
CA ASN A 109 5.61 21.74 -0.87
C ASN A 109 5.13 21.29 0.53
N ILE A 110 5.98 21.46 1.55
CA ILE A 110 5.71 21.00 2.92
C ILE A 110 4.52 21.74 3.55
N ASP A 111 4.40 23.05 3.36
CA ASP A 111 3.26 23.82 3.91
C ASP A 111 1.95 23.39 3.27
N SER A 112 1.96 23.11 1.96
CA SER A 112 0.83 22.51 1.26
C SER A 112 0.46 21.14 1.82
N LEU A 113 1.44 20.29 2.16
CA LEU A 113 1.18 18.98 2.79
C LEU A 113 0.61 19.16 4.21
N LYS A 114 1.12 20.11 5.00
CA LYS A 114 0.57 20.45 6.32
C LYS A 114 -0.89 20.92 6.22
N ALA A 115 -1.21 21.72 5.20
CA ALA A 115 -2.58 22.17 4.94
C ALA A 115 -3.52 21.01 4.54
N ILE A 116 -3.03 20.02 3.77
CA ILE A 116 -3.77 18.80 3.46
C ILE A 116 -3.96 17.93 4.71
N ALA A 117 -2.94 17.82 5.56
CA ALA A 117 -3.02 17.08 6.81
C ALA A 117 -4.06 17.69 7.75
N ASP A 118 -4.10 19.01 7.88
CA ASP A 118 -5.14 19.72 8.62
C ASP A 118 -6.54 19.50 8.03
N PHE A 119 -6.67 19.58 6.70
CA PHE A 119 -7.91 19.28 6.00
C PHE A 119 -8.40 17.85 6.27
N CYS A 120 -7.51 16.85 6.13
CA CYS A 120 -7.86 15.45 6.38
C CYS A 120 -8.25 15.24 7.85
N TRP A 121 -7.52 15.87 8.77
CA TRP A 121 -7.81 15.82 10.19
C TRP A 121 -9.20 16.39 10.51
N GLN A 122 -9.56 17.56 9.98
CA GLN A 122 -10.85 18.20 10.24
C GLN A 122 -12.03 17.40 9.66
N ASN A 123 -11.82 16.70 8.54
CA ASN A 123 -12.88 15.99 7.81
C ASN A 123 -12.90 14.46 8.05
N ASN A 124 -12.12 13.95 9.02
CA ASN A 124 -12.02 12.51 9.33
C ASN A 124 -11.60 11.65 8.12
N LEU A 125 -10.68 12.18 7.31
CA LEU A 125 -10.11 11.52 6.15
C LEU A 125 -8.75 10.91 6.48
N GLN A 126 -8.44 9.81 5.80
CA GLN A 126 -7.13 9.21 5.83
C GLN A 126 -6.16 10.00 4.96
N LEU A 127 -4.97 10.27 5.45
CA LEU A 127 -3.88 10.83 4.65
C LEU A 127 -2.87 9.70 4.36
N CYS A 128 -2.59 9.50 3.07
CA CYS A 128 -1.66 8.52 2.55
C CYS A 128 -0.56 9.27 1.79
N VAL A 129 0.68 9.21 2.27
CA VAL A 129 1.78 9.97 1.66
C VAL A 129 2.85 9.02 1.15
N HIS A 130 3.15 9.10 -0.15
CA HIS A 130 4.34 8.46 -0.73
C HIS A 130 5.58 9.09 -0.13
N ALA A 131 6.41 8.24 0.48
CA ALA A 131 7.71 8.59 1.04
C ALA A 131 8.66 7.40 0.91
N ILE A 132 9.61 7.47 -0.02
CA ILE A 132 10.59 6.40 -0.25
C ILE A 132 11.86 6.63 0.55
N GLY A 133 12.41 7.85 0.52
CA GLY A 133 13.66 8.20 1.19
C GLY A 133 13.49 8.41 2.70
N ASP A 134 14.56 8.22 3.45
CA ASP A 134 14.54 8.29 4.91
C ASP A 134 14.26 9.71 5.44
N ARG A 135 14.63 10.75 4.68
CA ARG A 135 14.23 12.12 5.00
C ARG A 135 12.76 12.36 4.71
N ALA A 136 12.24 11.88 3.57
CA ALA A 136 10.80 11.99 3.28
C ALA A 136 9.96 11.32 4.37
N ASN A 137 10.33 10.10 4.79
CA ASN A 137 9.67 9.38 5.88
C ASN A 137 9.68 10.21 7.19
N ARG A 138 10.83 10.78 7.57
CA ARG A 138 10.95 11.64 8.75
C ARG A 138 10.01 12.85 8.69
N GLU A 139 9.96 13.55 7.55
CA GLU A 139 9.10 14.72 7.40
C GLU A 139 7.62 14.36 7.47
N VAL A 140 7.20 13.24 6.86
CA VAL A 140 5.81 12.77 6.95
C VAL A 140 5.44 12.45 8.40
N ILE A 141 6.29 11.71 9.12
CA ILE A 141 6.03 11.36 10.53
C ILE A 141 5.99 12.62 11.40
N ASN A 142 6.84 13.63 11.14
CA ASN A 142 6.78 14.91 11.85
C ASN A 142 5.42 15.59 11.66
N ILE A 143 4.94 15.70 10.42
CA ILE A 143 3.64 16.31 10.10
C ILE A 143 2.49 15.50 10.74
N TYR A 144 2.56 14.17 10.69
CA TYR A 144 1.56 13.31 11.29
C TYR A 144 1.54 13.48 12.82
N ALA A 145 2.70 13.46 13.47
CA ALA A 145 2.83 13.65 14.90
C ALA A 145 2.26 15.01 15.36
N GLU A 146 2.53 16.10 14.62
CA GLU A 146 1.97 17.43 14.90
C GLU A 146 0.43 17.41 14.91
N GLN A 147 -0.20 16.68 13.99
CA GLN A 147 -1.67 16.59 13.91
C GLN A 147 -2.25 15.63 14.96
N ILE A 148 -1.67 14.44 15.10
CA ILE A 148 -2.15 13.38 16.00
C ILE A 148 -2.00 13.80 17.46
N ALA A 149 -0.99 14.63 17.79
CA ALA A 149 -0.85 15.20 19.12
C ALA A 149 -2.06 16.04 19.57
N LYS A 150 -2.90 16.54 18.64
CA LYS A 150 -4.13 17.29 18.95
C LYS A 150 -5.22 16.39 19.54
N ASP A 151 -5.29 15.12 19.13
CA ASP A 151 -6.16 14.09 19.71
C ASP A 151 -5.61 12.69 19.39
N LYS A 152 -4.89 12.11 20.35
CA LYS A 152 -4.25 10.79 20.20
C LYS A 152 -5.24 9.63 20.08
N ASN A 153 -6.52 9.84 20.40
CA ASN A 153 -7.54 8.79 20.38
C ASN A 153 -8.26 8.71 19.02
N LYS A 154 -8.03 9.68 18.14
CA LYS A 154 -8.67 9.70 16.83
C LYS A 154 -8.18 8.54 15.95
N ASP A 155 -9.11 7.73 15.45
CA ASP A 155 -8.80 6.64 14.53
C ASP A 155 -8.50 7.18 13.12
N HIS A 156 -7.25 7.61 12.90
CA HIS A 156 -6.82 8.26 11.66
C HIS A 156 -6.37 7.28 10.58
N ARG A 157 -5.73 6.16 10.98
CA ARG A 157 -5.13 5.13 10.10
C ARG A 157 -4.23 5.71 9.00
N TRP A 158 -3.59 6.84 9.25
CA TRP A 158 -2.74 7.50 8.24
C TRP A 158 -1.57 6.61 7.85
N ARG A 159 -1.20 6.69 6.58
CA ARG A 159 -0.26 5.77 5.96
C ARG A 159 0.95 6.52 5.42
N VAL A 160 2.10 5.88 5.54
CA VAL A 160 3.21 6.15 4.65
C VAL A 160 3.19 5.09 3.57
N GLU A 161 3.03 5.52 2.33
CA GLU A 161 3.13 4.64 1.15
C GLU A 161 4.60 4.42 0.81
N HIS A 162 4.92 3.19 0.45
CA HIS A 162 6.24 2.60 0.24
C HIS A 162 7.02 2.35 1.52
N ALA A 163 7.26 3.39 2.34
CA ALA A 163 8.17 3.33 3.50
C ALA A 163 9.45 2.54 3.17
N GLN A 164 9.98 2.75 1.96
CA GLN A 164 10.92 1.84 1.31
C GLN A 164 12.29 1.89 1.98
N HIS A 165 12.81 3.09 2.22
CA HIS A 165 14.04 3.31 2.97
C HIS A 165 13.75 4.21 4.18
N VAL A 166 13.89 3.64 5.37
CA VAL A 166 13.58 4.31 6.63
C VAL A 166 14.81 4.31 7.51
N ASN A 167 15.12 5.46 8.11
CA ASN A 167 16.16 5.53 9.13
C ASN A 167 15.71 4.68 10.34
N PRO A 168 16.54 3.75 10.86
CA PRO A 168 16.15 2.86 11.96
C PRO A 168 15.59 3.59 13.20
N ALA A 169 16.05 4.82 13.47
CA ALA A 169 15.57 5.63 14.59
C ALA A 169 14.09 6.05 14.45
N GLU A 170 13.53 6.04 13.23
CA GLU A 170 12.15 6.43 12.96
C GLU A 170 11.15 5.26 13.11
N ILE A 171 11.62 4.01 13.14
CA ILE A 171 10.75 2.82 13.15
C ILE A 171 9.81 2.83 14.38
N ALA A 172 10.33 3.17 15.55
CA ALA A 172 9.52 3.24 16.77
C ALA A 172 8.44 4.35 16.70
N ARG A 173 8.70 5.43 15.94
CA ARG A 173 7.76 6.54 15.78
C ARG A 173 6.53 6.15 14.98
N PHE A 174 6.66 5.23 14.00
CA PHE A 174 5.48 4.68 13.33
C PHE A 174 4.51 4.07 14.34
N LYS A 175 5.02 3.31 15.32
CA LYS A 175 4.18 2.73 16.37
C LYS A 175 3.64 3.80 17.32
N GLU A 176 4.50 4.70 17.79
CA GLU A 176 4.14 5.78 18.71
C GLU A 176 2.96 6.61 18.21
N TRP A 177 2.97 6.93 16.91
CA TRP A 177 1.96 7.76 16.26
C TRP A 177 0.91 6.94 15.49
N ASN A 178 0.85 5.63 15.70
CA ASN A 178 -0.10 4.72 15.04
C ASN A 178 -0.17 4.89 13.51
N VAL A 179 0.99 5.12 12.88
CA VAL A 179 1.15 5.27 11.43
C VAL A 179 1.34 3.90 10.80
N ILE A 180 0.61 3.66 9.71
CA ILE A 180 0.68 2.41 8.95
C ILE A 180 1.81 2.51 7.93
N ALA A 181 2.61 1.44 7.81
CA ALA A 181 3.58 1.27 6.74
C ALA A 181 2.95 0.45 5.60
N SER A 182 2.60 1.11 4.50
CA SER A 182 2.03 0.48 3.29
C SER A 182 3.16 0.17 2.31
N MET A 183 3.59 -1.09 2.24
CA MET A 183 4.85 -1.47 1.60
C MET A 183 4.64 -2.54 0.53
N GLN A 184 5.40 -2.49 -0.57
CA GLN A 184 5.23 -3.44 -1.67
C GLN A 184 6.27 -4.57 -1.60
N GLY A 185 5.82 -5.81 -1.41
CA GLY A 185 6.72 -6.96 -1.26
C GLY A 185 7.56 -7.26 -2.50
N ILE A 186 6.97 -7.20 -3.70
CA ILE A 186 7.67 -7.50 -4.96
C ILE A 186 8.79 -6.48 -5.26
N HIS A 187 8.60 -5.21 -4.86
CA HIS A 187 9.60 -4.17 -5.05
C HIS A 187 10.93 -4.52 -4.35
N CYS A 188 10.91 -5.24 -3.22
CA CYS A 188 12.16 -5.56 -2.52
C CYS A 188 13.12 -6.38 -3.39
N THR A 189 12.60 -7.29 -4.21
CA THR A 189 13.40 -8.12 -5.11
C THR A 189 13.71 -7.42 -6.42
N SER A 190 12.79 -6.59 -6.93
CA SER A 190 13.02 -5.79 -8.14
C SER A 190 14.09 -4.70 -7.94
N ASP A 191 14.13 -4.13 -6.74
CA ASP A 191 15.03 -3.02 -6.39
C ASP A 191 16.39 -3.47 -5.88
N ALA A 192 16.51 -4.71 -5.43
CA ALA A 192 17.74 -5.28 -4.87
C ALA A 192 19.01 -5.03 -5.72
N PRO A 193 18.97 -5.04 -7.07
CA PRO A 193 20.16 -4.77 -7.90
C PRO A 193 20.72 -3.35 -7.79
N PHE A 194 19.91 -2.37 -7.36
CA PHE A 194 20.34 -0.98 -7.26
C PHE A 194 20.34 -0.42 -5.83
N VAL A 195 19.56 -0.96 -4.90
CA VAL A 195 19.52 -0.45 -3.51
C VAL A 195 20.92 -0.35 -2.88
N PRO A 196 21.78 -1.38 -2.91
CA PRO A 196 23.15 -1.29 -2.38
C PRO A 196 24.03 -0.27 -3.08
N LYS A 197 23.80 -0.01 -4.38
CA LYS A 197 24.55 0.99 -5.16
C LYS A 197 24.17 2.41 -4.74
N ARG A 198 22.86 2.63 -4.54
CA ARG A 198 22.29 3.93 -4.16
C ARG A 198 22.58 4.29 -2.72
N LEU A 199 22.38 3.35 -1.79
CA LEU A 199 22.41 3.62 -0.35
C LEU A 199 23.71 3.16 0.33
N GLY A 200 24.49 2.30 -0.31
CA GLY A 200 25.65 1.66 0.32
C GLY A 200 25.22 0.53 1.26
N ALA A 201 26.17 -0.33 1.64
CA ALA A 201 25.87 -1.57 2.36
C ALA A 201 25.09 -1.33 3.67
N LYS A 202 25.58 -0.42 4.52
CA LYS A 202 25.00 -0.16 5.84
C LYS A 202 23.55 0.34 5.78
N ARG A 203 23.29 1.43 5.04
CA ARG A 203 21.94 2.01 4.94
C ARG A 203 20.95 1.08 4.25
N SER A 204 21.44 0.27 3.30
CA SER A 204 20.61 -0.74 2.64
C SER A 204 20.19 -1.83 3.62
N GLU A 205 21.11 -2.39 4.40
CA GLU A 205 20.82 -3.46 5.35
C GLU A 205 19.95 -2.99 6.52
N GLU A 206 20.24 -1.82 7.08
CA GLU A 206 19.56 -1.33 8.27
C GLU A 206 18.20 -0.69 7.97
N GLY A 207 18.01 -0.14 6.75
CA GLY A 207 16.89 0.75 6.46
C GLY A 207 16.03 0.39 5.25
N ALA A 208 16.45 -0.49 4.33
CA ALA A 208 15.65 -0.81 3.14
C ALA A 208 14.70 -2.00 3.36
N TYR A 209 13.42 -1.83 3.05
CA TYR A 209 12.39 -2.88 3.11
C TYR A 209 12.34 -3.62 4.46
N VAL A 210 12.26 -2.85 5.56
CA VAL A 210 12.43 -3.30 6.95
C VAL A 210 11.15 -3.88 7.60
N TRP A 211 10.44 -4.74 6.88
CA TRP A 211 9.16 -5.32 7.32
C TRP A 211 9.20 -5.98 8.69
N GLN A 212 10.19 -6.84 8.97
CA GLN A 212 10.29 -7.51 10.26
C GLN A 212 10.59 -6.52 11.39
N SER A 213 11.37 -5.48 11.12
CA SER A 213 11.60 -4.43 12.11
C SER A 213 10.31 -3.70 12.46
N PHE A 214 9.48 -3.36 11.46
CA PHE A 214 8.15 -2.77 11.68
C PHE A 214 7.20 -3.69 12.44
N LEU A 215 7.08 -4.95 12.00
CA LEU A 215 6.20 -5.93 12.65
C LEU A 215 6.60 -6.18 14.11
N LYS A 216 7.91 -6.30 14.40
CA LYS A 216 8.41 -6.45 15.78
C LYS A 216 8.18 -5.21 16.64
N ALA A 217 8.18 -4.01 16.04
CA ALA A 217 7.81 -2.77 16.71
C ALA A 217 6.28 -2.63 16.90
N GLY A 218 5.47 -3.57 16.40
CA GLY A 218 4.00 -3.54 16.51
C GLY A 218 3.33 -2.56 15.54
N VAL A 219 4.05 -2.14 14.48
CA VAL A 219 3.53 -1.31 13.39
C VAL A 219 2.67 -2.19 12.48
N LEU A 220 1.52 -1.68 12.07
CA LEU A 220 0.70 -2.35 11.06
C LEU A 220 1.39 -2.21 9.69
N VAL A 221 1.70 -3.34 9.06
CA VAL A 221 2.26 -3.39 7.71
C VAL A 221 1.21 -3.98 6.78
N ASN A 222 0.73 -3.17 5.85
CA ASN A 222 -0.15 -3.61 4.76
C ASN A 222 0.65 -3.68 3.44
N ASN A 223 0.20 -4.50 2.50
CA ASN A 223 0.97 -4.85 1.31
C ASN A 223 0.19 -4.61 0.00
N GLY A 224 0.91 -4.36 -1.08
CA GLY A 224 0.36 -4.11 -2.40
C GLY A 224 1.44 -4.21 -3.48
N THR A 225 1.05 -4.02 -4.74
CA THR A 225 1.98 -4.14 -5.89
C THR A 225 2.39 -2.81 -6.49
N ASP A 226 1.64 -1.72 -6.25
CA ASP A 226 1.84 -0.43 -6.93
C ASP A 226 1.75 -0.54 -8.47
N VAL A 227 0.83 -1.38 -8.96
CA VAL A 227 0.53 -1.49 -10.39
C VAL A 227 0.22 -0.09 -10.99
N PRO A 228 0.82 0.27 -12.15
CA PRO A 228 1.52 -0.58 -13.10
C PRO A 228 3.05 -0.60 -12.96
N VAL A 229 3.64 -0.16 -11.84
CA VAL A 229 5.09 -0.29 -11.60
C VAL A 229 5.49 -1.76 -11.59
N GLU A 230 4.71 -2.57 -10.89
CA GLU A 230 4.78 -4.03 -10.89
C GLU A 230 3.43 -4.63 -11.30
N ASP A 231 3.44 -5.89 -11.75
CA ASP A 231 2.21 -6.60 -12.08
C ASP A 231 1.31 -6.74 -10.83
N GLU A 232 0.00 -6.63 -11.00
CA GLU A 232 -0.99 -6.72 -9.91
C GLU A 232 -1.20 -8.13 -9.35
N ASP A 233 -0.52 -9.15 -9.88
CA ASP A 233 -0.54 -10.51 -9.34
C ASP A 233 0.04 -10.55 -7.91
N PRO A 234 -0.77 -10.93 -6.90
CA PRO A 234 -0.29 -11.02 -5.53
C PRO A 234 0.66 -12.21 -5.30
N ILE A 235 0.71 -13.22 -6.17
CA ILE A 235 1.51 -14.43 -5.97
C ILE A 235 3.03 -14.15 -6.00
N PRO A 236 3.59 -13.44 -7.01
CA PRO A 236 4.98 -13.00 -6.98
C PRO A 236 5.30 -12.15 -5.76
N ASN A 237 4.37 -11.29 -5.34
CA ASN A 237 4.58 -10.42 -4.18
C ASN A 237 4.59 -11.21 -2.86
N PHE A 238 3.71 -12.20 -2.70
CA PHE A 238 3.77 -13.15 -1.59
C PHE A 238 5.10 -13.91 -1.58
N TYR A 239 5.56 -14.42 -2.73
CA TYR A 239 6.87 -15.08 -2.84
C TYR A 239 8.02 -14.16 -2.41
N ALA A 240 8.04 -12.92 -2.89
CA ALA A 240 9.07 -11.95 -2.53
C ALA A 240 9.04 -11.61 -1.02
N SER A 241 7.85 -11.50 -0.43
CA SER A 241 7.66 -11.22 1.00
C SER A 241 8.23 -12.32 1.92
N VAL A 242 8.05 -13.60 1.54
CA VAL A 242 8.47 -14.74 2.38
C VAL A 242 9.88 -15.26 2.07
N THR A 243 10.35 -15.11 0.83
CA THR A 243 11.65 -15.64 0.40
C THR A 243 12.72 -14.58 0.22
N ARG A 244 12.34 -13.36 -0.20
CA ARG A 244 13.26 -12.29 -0.62
C ARG A 244 14.34 -12.76 -1.61
N LYS A 245 14.07 -13.83 -2.37
CA LYS A 245 15.00 -14.46 -3.31
C LYS A 245 15.02 -13.70 -4.64
N LEU A 246 16.21 -13.42 -5.12
CA LEU A 246 16.45 -12.85 -6.44
C LEU A 246 16.50 -13.95 -7.51
N LYS A 247 16.59 -13.54 -8.78
CA LYS A 247 16.66 -14.46 -9.93
C LYS A 247 17.87 -15.40 -9.89
N ASP A 248 18.97 -14.98 -9.26
CA ASP A 248 20.19 -15.77 -9.08
C ASP A 248 20.17 -16.67 -7.82
N GLY A 249 19.06 -16.65 -7.06
CA GLY A 249 18.90 -17.42 -5.83
C GLY A 249 19.45 -16.76 -4.57
N THR A 250 20.11 -15.60 -4.67
CA THR A 250 20.54 -14.83 -3.50
C THR A 250 19.35 -14.23 -2.76
N GLU A 251 19.49 -14.02 -1.44
CA GLU A 251 18.44 -13.46 -0.61
C GLU A 251 18.77 -12.02 -0.22
N PHE A 252 17.86 -11.09 -0.52
CA PHE A 252 18.05 -9.67 -0.25
C PHE A 252 17.68 -9.33 1.20
N TYR A 253 18.66 -9.24 2.10
CA TYR A 253 18.46 -8.97 3.54
C TYR A 253 17.46 -9.95 4.21
N PRO A 254 17.83 -11.24 4.35
CA PRO A 254 16.91 -12.30 4.77
C PRO A 254 16.33 -12.14 6.19
N ALA A 255 16.97 -11.35 7.05
CA ALA A 255 16.43 -11.02 8.37
C ALA A 255 15.08 -10.27 8.31
N GLN A 256 14.71 -9.71 7.15
CA GLN A 256 13.46 -8.99 6.90
C GLN A 256 12.37 -9.85 6.24
N LYS A 257 12.57 -11.16 6.06
CA LYS A 257 11.55 -12.08 5.54
C LYS A 257 10.32 -12.11 6.45
N MET A 258 9.13 -12.08 5.86
CA MET A 258 7.89 -12.39 6.56
C MET A 258 7.71 -13.91 6.69
N THR A 259 7.07 -14.36 7.77
CA THR A 259 6.43 -15.68 7.78
C THR A 259 5.29 -15.71 6.76
N ARG A 260 4.83 -16.90 6.36
CA ARG A 260 3.72 -17.05 5.41
C ARG A 260 2.43 -16.45 5.97
N GLU A 261 2.20 -16.61 7.27
CA GLU A 261 1.07 -16.02 7.99
C GLU A 261 1.12 -14.50 7.97
N GLN A 262 2.30 -13.91 8.25
CA GLN A 262 2.49 -12.46 8.19
C GLN A 262 2.28 -11.93 6.77
N ALA A 263 2.83 -12.61 5.75
CA ALA A 263 2.65 -12.22 4.36
C ALA A 263 1.18 -12.27 3.93
N LEU A 264 0.46 -13.37 4.23
CA LEU A 264 -0.97 -13.49 3.92
C LEU A 264 -1.78 -12.42 4.66
N TYR A 265 -1.51 -12.20 5.94
CA TYR A 265 -2.18 -11.18 6.75
C TYR A 265 -1.95 -9.77 6.18
N SER A 266 -0.72 -9.44 5.78
CA SER A 266 -0.36 -8.14 5.19
C SER A 266 -1.13 -7.85 3.91
N TYR A 267 -1.47 -8.89 3.15
CA TYR A 267 -2.16 -8.81 1.87
C TYR A 267 -3.70 -8.83 1.96
N THR A 268 -4.23 -9.24 3.11
CA THR A 268 -5.67 -9.44 3.31
C THR A 268 -6.18 -8.58 4.46
N MET A 269 -6.04 -9.05 5.69
CA MET A 269 -6.57 -8.38 6.88
C MET A 269 -5.91 -7.02 7.13
N ALA A 270 -4.60 -6.88 6.93
CA ALA A 270 -3.93 -5.60 7.15
C ALA A 270 -4.40 -4.51 6.18
N ASN A 271 -4.65 -4.86 4.90
CA ASN A 271 -5.27 -3.96 3.93
C ASN A 271 -6.69 -3.59 4.37
N ALA A 272 -7.50 -4.57 4.80
CA ALA A 272 -8.85 -4.30 5.31
C ALA A 272 -8.84 -3.35 6.53
N ILE A 273 -7.93 -3.56 7.49
CA ILE A 273 -7.73 -2.65 8.64
C ILE A 273 -7.28 -1.28 8.15
N ALA A 274 -6.29 -1.20 7.27
CA ALA A 274 -5.83 0.08 6.76
C ALA A 274 -6.96 0.85 6.06
N ALA A 275 -7.90 0.15 5.43
CA ALA A 275 -9.06 0.71 4.74
C ALA A 275 -10.34 0.80 5.60
N PHE A 276 -10.31 0.74 6.94
CA PHE A 276 -11.56 0.82 7.75
C PHE A 276 -12.62 -0.24 7.44
N GLN A 277 -12.21 -1.39 6.91
CA GLN A 277 -13.08 -2.44 6.39
C GLN A 277 -12.81 -3.82 7.04
N GLU A 278 -12.10 -3.87 8.16
CA GLU A 278 -11.79 -5.11 8.90
C GLU A 278 -13.02 -5.88 9.39
N LYS A 279 -14.15 -5.18 9.56
CA LYS A 279 -15.45 -5.77 9.92
C LYS A 279 -16.19 -6.34 8.72
N ASP A 280 -15.79 -5.95 7.51
CA ASP A 280 -16.51 -6.26 6.28
C ASP A 280 -15.74 -7.26 5.41
N LYS A 281 -14.41 -7.26 5.42
CA LYS A 281 -13.56 -8.12 4.59
C LYS A 281 -12.20 -8.41 5.23
N GLY A 282 -11.34 -9.13 4.52
CA GLY A 282 -9.97 -9.44 4.93
C GLY A 282 -9.78 -10.78 5.65
N SER A 283 -10.87 -11.42 6.08
CA SER A 283 -10.90 -12.81 6.55
C SER A 283 -12.23 -13.49 6.21
N LEU A 284 -12.27 -14.81 6.34
CA LEU A 284 -13.49 -15.62 6.16
C LEU A 284 -14.13 -15.88 7.52
N GLU A 285 -14.97 -14.94 7.96
CA GLU A 285 -15.71 -14.97 9.22
C GLU A 285 -17.20 -14.68 8.96
N VAL A 286 -18.07 -15.24 9.82
CA VAL A 286 -19.51 -14.96 9.75
C VAL A 286 -19.75 -13.46 9.89
N GLY A 287 -20.50 -12.88 8.94
CA GLY A 287 -20.82 -11.45 8.89
C GLY A 287 -19.98 -10.64 7.90
N LYS A 288 -18.86 -11.18 7.41
CA LYS A 288 -18.04 -10.54 6.37
C LYS A 288 -18.50 -10.90 4.97
N TYR A 289 -18.07 -10.11 3.98
CA TYR A 289 -18.27 -10.39 2.57
C TYR A 289 -17.61 -11.73 2.18
N ALA A 290 -18.33 -12.51 1.39
CA ALA A 290 -17.82 -13.74 0.78
C ALA A 290 -16.93 -13.41 -0.44
N ASP A 291 -15.82 -12.73 -0.17
CA ASP A 291 -14.74 -12.46 -1.13
C ASP A 291 -13.66 -13.53 -0.94
N ILE A 292 -13.59 -14.48 -1.87
CA ILE A 292 -12.83 -15.74 -1.71
C ILE A 292 -12.01 -15.99 -2.96
N VAL A 293 -10.78 -16.44 -2.77
CA VAL A 293 -9.91 -16.92 -3.84
C VAL A 293 -9.58 -18.40 -3.57
N ILE A 294 -9.77 -19.24 -4.57
CA ILE A 294 -9.33 -20.64 -4.53
C ILE A 294 -8.04 -20.73 -5.33
N LEU A 295 -6.97 -21.22 -4.72
CA LEU A 295 -5.65 -21.37 -5.32
C LEU A 295 -5.36 -22.84 -5.63
N SER A 296 -4.49 -23.09 -6.63
CA SER A 296 -4.08 -24.46 -6.99
C SER A 296 -3.13 -25.10 -5.97
N ASN A 297 -2.43 -24.28 -5.17
CA ASN A 297 -1.48 -24.73 -4.17
C ASN A 297 -1.88 -24.17 -2.79
N ASP A 298 -1.59 -24.94 -1.75
CA ASP A 298 -1.61 -24.45 -0.37
C ASP A 298 -0.34 -23.62 -0.11
N LEU A 299 -0.48 -22.29 -0.19
CA LEU A 299 0.61 -21.35 0.05
C LEU A 299 1.21 -21.45 1.45
N MET A 300 0.52 -22.06 2.43
CA MET A 300 1.04 -22.21 3.78
C MET A 300 2.03 -23.36 3.90
N ASN A 301 1.90 -24.40 3.07
CA ASN A 301 2.64 -25.65 3.25
C ASN A 301 3.46 -26.11 2.03
N CYS A 302 3.24 -25.53 0.83
CA CYS A 302 4.02 -25.88 -0.36
C CYS A 302 5.51 -25.50 -0.24
N LYS A 303 6.39 -26.01 -1.09
CA LYS A 303 7.79 -25.52 -1.15
C LYS A 303 7.82 -24.09 -1.69
N ASP A 304 8.82 -23.31 -1.28
CA ASP A 304 8.95 -21.91 -1.71
C ASP A 304 8.88 -21.74 -3.23
N GLU A 305 9.57 -22.59 -4.00
CA GLU A 305 9.57 -22.49 -5.47
C GLU A 305 8.25 -22.93 -6.11
N GLU A 306 7.39 -23.65 -5.39
CA GLU A 306 6.04 -24.01 -5.87
C GLU A 306 5.08 -22.82 -5.79
N ILE A 307 5.34 -21.83 -4.91
CA ILE A 307 4.53 -20.61 -4.77
C ILE A 307 4.39 -19.91 -6.13
N LYS A 308 5.50 -19.72 -6.87
CA LYS A 308 5.53 -19.02 -8.17
C LYS A 308 4.63 -19.65 -9.23
N ASN A 309 4.34 -20.94 -9.11
CA ASN A 309 3.52 -21.70 -10.05
C ASN A 309 2.05 -21.79 -9.62
N THR A 310 1.69 -21.13 -8.52
CA THR A 310 0.32 -21.13 -8.00
C THR A 310 -0.59 -20.39 -8.95
N LYS A 311 -1.71 -21.02 -9.29
CA LYS A 311 -2.73 -20.46 -10.17
C LYS A 311 -3.99 -20.14 -9.39
N VAL A 312 -4.67 -19.08 -9.79
CA VAL A 312 -5.99 -18.72 -9.25
C VAL A 312 -7.06 -19.58 -9.94
N VAL A 313 -7.62 -20.53 -9.20
CA VAL A 313 -8.64 -21.44 -9.71
C VAL A 313 -9.99 -20.75 -9.86
N THR A 314 -10.37 -19.94 -8.88
CA THR A 314 -11.66 -19.26 -8.85
C THR A 314 -11.56 -18.00 -8.00
N THR A 315 -12.20 -16.92 -8.47
CA THR A 315 -12.35 -15.67 -7.70
C THR A 315 -13.83 -15.42 -7.48
N ILE A 316 -14.21 -15.26 -6.23
CA ILE A 316 -15.58 -15.02 -5.76
C ILE A 316 -15.60 -13.64 -5.13
N VAL A 317 -16.55 -12.79 -5.53
CA VAL A 317 -16.77 -11.46 -4.93
C VAL A 317 -18.23 -11.38 -4.48
N GLY A 318 -18.44 -11.11 -3.20
CA GLY A 318 -19.77 -11.04 -2.60
C GLY A 318 -20.60 -12.32 -2.81
N GLY A 319 -19.95 -13.49 -2.74
CA GLY A 319 -20.61 -14.80 -2.91
C GLY A 319 -20.93 -15.17 -4.36
N LYS A 320 -20.53 -14.36 -5.35
CA LYS A 320 -20.71 -14.64 -6.77
C LYS A 320 -19.38 -15.02 -7.41
N VAL A 321 -19.36 -16.10 -8.17
CA VAL A 321 -18.19 -16.47 -8.97
C VAL A 321 -18.01 -15.44 -10.08
N LYS A 322 -16.89 -14.70 -10.03
CA LYS A 322 -16.52 -13.65 -10.99
C LYS A 322 -15.44 -14.11 -11.97
N TYR A 323 -14.65 -15.12 -11.59
CA TYR A 323 -13.67 -15.75 -12.47
C TYR A 323 -13.58 -17.25 -12.19
N LYS A 324 -13.40 -18.04 -13.25
CA LYS A 324 -13.01 -19.45 -13.21
C LYS A 324 -11.84 -19.64 -14.16
N GLY A 325 -10.71 -20.09 -13.64
CA GLY A 325 -9.56 -20.39 -14.45
C GLY A 325 -9.77 -21.63 -15.32
N GLN A 326 -9.21 -21.61 -16.51
CA GLN A 326 -9.15 -22.75 -17.42
C GLN A 326 -7.73 -23.29 -17.35
N PHE A 327 -7.57 -24.50 -16.83
CA PHE A 327 -6.28 -25.18 -16.69
C PHE A 327 -6.38 -26.60 -17.22
#